data_AF-A0A4U1JCB1-F1
#
_entry.id   AF-A0A4U1JCB1-F1
#
_cell.length_a   1.000
_cell.length_b   1.000
_cell.length_c   1.000
_cell.angle_alpha   90.00
_cell.angle_beta   90.00
_cell.angle_gamma   90.00
#
_symmetry.space_group_name_H-M   'P 1'
#
loop_
_entity.id
_entity.type
_entity.pdbx_description
1 polymer ?
#
loop_
_entity_poly.entity_id
_entity_poly.type
_entity_poly.pdbx_seq_one_letter_code
_entity_poly.pdbx_strand_id
1 'polypeptide(L)'
;MTLGLLPLVVISAAILSRVPGVAAHYRAHTAGISGIEGWIGWIGMWGAAFFAWEFFFRGLLVVGLAQDLGGPAAVALHLVPFTLVHVGKPALEVLLTVPGGLVFGALAFRGRSMLGPFLLHWALGASLDLFVARSVSALPSLASGG
;
A
#
# COMPACT_ATOMS: atom_id res chain seq x y z
N MET A 1 -14.57 5.95 -11.60
CA MET A 1 -14.02 4.62 -11.97
C MET A 1 -12.99 4.13 -10.96
N THR A 2 -11.95 4.92 -10.61
CA THR A 2 -10.86 4.49 -9.71
C THR A 2 -11.30 4.11 -8.29
N LEU A 3 -12.20 4.87 -7.66
CA LEU A 3 -12.71 4.56 -6.32
C LEU A 3 -13.58 3.28 -6.27
N GLY A 4 -14.05 2.78 -7.42
CA GLY A 4 -14.76 1.50 -7.50
C GLY A 4 -13.89 0.30 -7.11
N LEU A 5 -12.56 0.47 -7.04
CA LEU A 5 -11.62 -0.56 -6.59
C LEU A 5 -11.40 -0.55 -5.06
N LEU A 6 -12.02 0.38 -4.32
CA LEU A 6 -11.89 0.43 -2.85
C LEU A 6 -12.28 -0.90 -2.16
N PRO A 7 -13.42 -1.54 -2.48
CA PRO A 7 -13.77 -2.82 -1.88
C PRO A 7 -12.72 -3.90 -2.17
N LEU A 8 -12.17 -3.91 -3.39
CA LEU A 8 -11.15 -4.87 -3.80
C LEU A 8 -9.86 -4.69 -2.99
N VAL A 9 -9.37 -3.46 -2.80
CA VAL A 9 -8.14 -3.22 -2.02
C VAL A 9 -8.33 -3.56 -0.54
N VAL A 10 -9.51 -3.26 0.03
CA VAL A 10 -9.83 -3.61 1.43
C VAL A 10 -9.91 -5.13 1.59
N ILE A 11 -10.58 -5.84 0.68
CA ILE A 11 -10.64 -7.31 0.70
C ILE A 11 -9.24 -7.91 0.52
N SER A 12 -8.43 -7.34 -0.38
CA SER A 12 -7.04 -7.79 -0.58
C SER A 12 -6.21 -7.62 0.69
N ALA A 13 -6.33 -6.48 1.40
CA ALA A 13 -5.69 -6.28 2.70
C ALA A 13 -6.16 -7.31 3.74
N ALA A 14 -7.46 -7.61 3.79
CA ALA A 14 -8.00 -8.61 4.72
C ALA A 14 -7.43 -10.01 4.45
N ILE A 15 -7.23 -10.38 3.18
CA ILE A 15 -6.60 -11.64 2.79
C ILE A 15 -5.11 -11.62 3.14
N LEU A 16 -4.39 -10.57 2.74
CA LEU A 16 -2.95 -10.43 2.96
C LEU A 16 -2.59 -10.39 4.44
N SER A 17 -3.41 -9.78 5.29
CA SER A 17 -3.21 -9.73 6.74
C SER A 17 -3.14 -11.10 7.40
N ARG A 18 -3.65 -12.15 6.73
CA ARG A 18 -3.63 -13.55 7.21
C ARG A 18 -2.42 -14.34 6.71
N VAL A 19 -1.63 -13.78 5.80
CA VAL A 19 -0.40 -14.43 5.29
C VAL A 19 0.69 -14.31 6.37
N PRO A 20 1.27 -15.42 6.88
CA PRO A 20 2.17 -15.36 8.03
C PRO A 20 3.35 -14.39 7.88
N GLY A 21 4.01 -14.37 6.72
CA GLY A 21 5.14 -13.47 6.46
C GLY A 21 4.75 -11.98 6.43
N VAL A 22 3.58 -11.67 5.86
CA VAL A 22 3.02 -10.31 5.84
C VAL A 22 2.61 -9.90 7.26
N ALA A 23 1.82 -10.73 7.93
CA ALA A 23 1.36 -10.48 9.29
C ALA A 23 2.55 -10.23 10.25
N ALA A 24 3.60 -11.05 10.18
CA ALA A 24 4.78 -10.88 11.01
C ALA A 24 5.49 -9.53 10.76
N HIS A 25 5.62 -9.12 9.49
CA HIS A 25 6.22 -7.84 9.10
C HIS A 25 5.42 -6.64 9.65
N TYR A 26 4.10 -6.63 9.46
CA TYR A 26 3.24 -5.49 9.88
C TYR A 26 2.90 -5.47 11.38
N ARG A 27 3.02 -6.58 12.08
CA ARG A 27 2.87 -6.61 13.55
C ARG A 27 3.89 -5.71 14.24
N ALA A 28 5.14 -5.71 13.79
CA ALA A 28 6.18 -4.86 14.37
C ALA A 28 5.86 -3.37 14.18
N HIS A 29 5.29 -3.01 13.03
CA HIS A 29 4.90 -1.63 12.71
C HIS A 29 3.72 -1.14 13.56
N THR A 30 2.80 -2.03 13.90
CA THR A 30 1.58 -1.69 14.65
C THR A 30 1.72 -1.89 16.16
N ALA A 31 2.83 -2.47 16.62
CA ALA A 31 3.10 -2.69 18.03
C ALA A 31 3.19 -1.36 18.79
N GLY A 32 2.33 -1.16 19.78
CA GLY A 32 2.31 0.03 20.62
C GLY A 32 1.34 1.13 20.19
N ILE A 33 0.67 0.99 19.04
CA ILE A 33 -0.42 1.89 18.66
C ILE A 33 -1.64 1.58 19.52
N SER A 34 -2.14 2.59 20.24
CA SER A 34 -3.31 2.46 21.11
C SER A 34 -4.18 3.71 21.05
N GLY A 35 -5.47 3.54 21.36
CA GLY A 35 -6.44 4.62 21.33
C GLY A 35 -6.74 5.15 19.92
N ILE A 36 -7.83 5.92 19.80
CA ILE A 36 -8.22 6.50 18.51
C ILE A 36 -7.21 7.52 17.99
N GLU A 37 -6.60 8.30 18.89
CA GLU A 37 -5.60 9.32 18.55
C GLU A 37 -4.33 8.71 17.96
N GLY A 38 -3.82 7.62 18.56
CA GLY A 38 -2.66 6.90 18.04
C GLY A 38 -2.91 6.36 16.63
N TRP A 39 -4.09 5.78 16.39
CA TRP A 39 -4.47 5.29 15.07
C TRP A 39 -4.66 6.41 14.04
N ILE A 40 -5.27 7.54 14.41
CA ILE A 40 -5.38 8.72 13.54
C ILE A 40 -3.99 9.24 13.17
N GLY A 41 -3.10 9.37 14.16
CA GLY A 41 -1.72 9.81 13.94
C GLY A 41 -0.94 8.88 13.01
N TRP A 42 -1.03 7.57 13.24
CA TRP A 42 -0.36 6.56 12.42
C TRP A 42 -0.86 6.56 10.96
N ILE A 43 -2.18 6.49 10.77
CA ILE A 43 -2.81 6.49 9.45
C ILE A 43 -2.54 7.81 8.72
N GLY A 44 -2.56 8.94 9.43
CA GLY A 44 -2.26 10.25 8.88
C GLY A 44 -0.81 10.39 8.41
N MET A 45 0.15 9.96 9.24
CA MET A 45 1.58 9.95 8.89
C MET A 45 1.86 9.10 7.65
N TRP A 46 1.35 7.87 7.61
CA TRP A 46 1.48 7.02 6.42
C TRP A 46 0.71 7.56 5.22
N GLY A 47 -0.40 8.25 5.44
CA GLY A 47 -1.11 8.99 4.39
C GLY A 47 -0.23 10.05 3.73
N ALA A 48 0.48 10.86 4.51
CA ALA A 48 1.43 11.84 3.98
C ALA A 48 2.60 11.16 3.23
N ALA A 49 3.13 10.06 3.77
CA ALA A 49 4.17 9.28 3.11
C ALA A 49 3.69 8.70 1.77
N PHE A 50 2.50 8.11 1.72
CA PHE A 50 1.91 7.58 0.48
C PHE A 50 1.55 8.68 -0.51
N PHE A 51 1.17 9.87 -0.04
CA PHE A 51 0.96 11.01 -0.93
C PHE A 51 2.26 11.38 -1.66
N ALA A 52 3.37 11.51 -0.93
CA ALA A 52 4.69 11.77 -1.53
C ALA A 52 5.13 10.63 -2.47
N TRP A 53 4.88 9.38 -2.05
CA TRP A 53 5.15 8.18 -2.83
C TRP A 53 4.43 8.20 -4.18
N GLU A 54 3.12 8.45 -4.17
CA GLU A 54 2.29 8.46 -5.37
C GLU A 54 2.52 9.71 -6.23
N PHE A 55 2.85 10.83 -5.60
CA PHE A 55 3.32 12.01 -6.33
C PHE A 55 4.55 11.68 -7.17
N PHE A 56 5.56 11.01 -6.59
CA PHE A 56 6.75 10.62 -7.34
C PHE A 56 6.46 9.56 -8.41
N PHE A 57 5.92 8.41 -8.03
CA PHE A 57 5.75 7.30 -8.96
C PHE A 57 4.66 7.52 -10.00
N ARG A 58 3.51 8.10 -9.62
CA ARG A 58 2.34 8.23 -10.51
C ARG A 58 2.23 9.64 -11.07
N GLY A 59 2.48 10.66 -10.25
CA GLY A 59 2.49 12.05 -10.70
C GLY A 59 3.65 12.33 -11.65
N LEU A 60 4.88 12.20 -11.16
CA LEU A 60 6.09 12.54 -11.93
C LEU A 60 6.43 11.49 -12.99
N LEU A 61 6.63 10.23 -12.61
CA LEU A 61 7.15 9.22 -13.53
C LEU A 61 6.11 8.70 -14.54
N VAL A 62 4.84 8.57 -14.15
CA VAL A 62 3.79 8.11 -15.08
C VAL A 62 3.14 9.29 -15.80
N VAL A 63 2.45 10.18 -15.08
CA VAL A 63 1.67 11.25 -15.71
C VAL A 63 2.58 12.32 -16.34
N GLY A 64 3.67 12.69 -15.67
CA GLY A 64 4.65 13.66 -16.16
C GLY A 64 5.35 13.16 -17.43
N LEU A 65 6.00 11.99 -17.37
CA LEU A 65 6.75 11.45 -18.52
C LEU A 65 5.86 10.91 -19.65
N ALA A 66 4.58 10.66 -19.41
CA ALA A 66 3.68 10.18 -20.47
C ALA A 66 3.51 11.20 -21.62
N GLN A 67 3.83 12.48 -21.41
CA GLN A 67 3.81 13.49 -22.47
C GLN A 67 4.91 13.26 -23.50
N ASP A 68 6.09 12.81 -23.06
CA ASP A 68 7.27 12.64 -23.91
C ASP A 68 7.43 11.19 -24.39
N LEU A 69 7.14 10.21 -23.52
CA LEU A 69 7.36 8.78 -23.79
C LEU A 69 6.10 8.05 -24.27
N GLY A 70 4.92 8.65 -24.05
CA GLY A 70 3.64 7.96 -24.15
C GLY A 70 3.33 7.10 -22.92
N GLY A 71 2.03 6.84 -22.69
CA GLY A 71 1.54 6.17 -21.49
C GLY A 71 2.14 4.78 -21.21
N PRO A 72 2.13 3.84 -22.17
CA PRO A 72 2.67 2.50 -21.94
C PRO A 72 4.17 2.50 -21.58
N ALA A 73 4.97 3.33 -22.25
CA ALA A 73 6.41 3.43 -21.96
C ALA A 73 6.68 4.08 -20.60
N ALA A 74 5.94 5.14 -20.23
CA ALA A 74 6.02 5.75 -18.91
C ALA A 74 5.64 4.75 -17.79
N VAL A 75 4.60 3.94 -18.01
CA VAL A 75 4.21 2.87 -17.06
C VAL A 75 5.27 1.77 -17.00
N ALA A 76 5.87 1.35 -18.11
CA ALA A 76 6.94 0.36 -18.09
C ALA A 76 8.19 0.89 -17.36
N LEU A 77 8.54 2.16 -17.58
CA LEU A 77 9.68 2.80 -16.94
C LEU A 77 9.47 2.93 -15.43
N HIS A 78 8.30 3.38 -14.95
CA HIS A 78 8.06 3.54 -13.51
C HIS A 78 8.11 2.21 -12.75
N LEU A 79 7.74 1.10 -13.40
CA LEU A 79 7.65 -0.22 -12.75
C LEU A 79 8.99 -0.69 -12.19
N VAL A 80 10.09 -0.36 -12.88
CA VAL A 80 11.44 -0.79 -12.47
C VAL A 80 11.81 -0.19 -11.11
N PRO A 81 11.92 1.16 -10.94
CA PRO A 81 12.22 1.73 -9.64
C PRO A 81 11.15 1.42 -8.61
N PHE A 82 9.86 1.35 -9.01
CA PHE A 82 8.76 1.00 -8.09
C PHE A 82 8.92 -0.41 -7.51
N THR A 83 9.31 -1.39 -8.32
CA THR A 83 9.53 -2.76 -7.85
C THR A 83 10.81 -2.87 -7.02
N LEU A 84 11.88 -2.18 -7.41
CA LEU A 84 13.16 -2.19 -6.69
C LEU A 84 13.02 -1.66 -5.26
N VAL A 85 12.25 -0.59 -5.03
CA VAL A 85 12.06 -0.04 -3.67
C VAL A 85 11.21 -0.94 -2.77
N HIS A 86 10.58 -1.98 -3.31
CA HIS A 86 9.87 -2.99 -2.52
C HIS A 86 10.76 -4.18 -2.13
N VAL A 87 11.98 -4.28 -2.66
CA VAL A 87 12.93 -5.34 -2.28
C VAL A 87 13.19 -5.28 -0.77
N GLY A 88 13.12 -6.44 -0.11
CA GLY A 88 13.24 -6.57 1.35
C GLY A 88 11.90 -6.65 2.09
N LYS A 89 10.78 -6.36 1.42
CA LYS A 89 9.43 -6.67 1.94
C LYS A 89 9.12 -8.17 1.85
N PRO A 90 8.06 -8.65 2.54
CA PRO A 90 7.56 -10.01 2.37
C PRO A 90 7.42 -10.40 0.89
N ALA A 91 7.88 -11.60 0.54
CA ALA A 91 7.99 -12.04 -0.86
C ALA A 91 6.68 -11.88 -1.67
N LEU A 92 5.53 -12.10 -1.02
CA LEU A 92 4.24 -11.93 -1.66
C LEU A 92 3.94 -10.46 -2.01
N GLU A 93 4.35 -9.50 -1.20
CA GLU A 93 4.20 -8.08 -1.53
C GLU A 93 5.11 -7.69 -2.69
N VAL A 94 6.35 -8.17 -2.71
CA VAL A 94 7.28 -7.93 -3.84
C VAL A 94 6.68 -8.48 -5.13
N LEU A 95 6.13 -9.70 -5.09
CA LEU A 95 5.47 -10.33 -6.24
C LEU A 95 4.25 -9.52 -6.70
N LEU A 96 3.42 -9.04 -5.76
CA LEU A 96 2.22 -8.26 -6.06
C LEU A 96 2.52 -6.80 -6.45
N THR A 97 3.74 -6.33 -6.24
CA THR A 97 4.18 -4.98 -6.61
C THR A 97 4.14 -4.79 -8.13
N VAL A 98 4.49 -5.81 -8.93
CA VAL A 98 4.43 -5.71 -10.40
C VAL A 98 2.99 -5.53 -10.91
N PRO A 99 2.02 -6.42 -10.63
CA PRO A 99 0.65 -6.23 -11.08
C PRO A 99 -0.01 -5.00 -10.44
N GLY A 100 0.27 -4.70 -9.17
CA GLY A 100 -0.22 -3.50 -8.50
C GLY A 100 0.30 -2.22 -9.16
N GLY A 101 1.60 -2.19 -9.49
CA GLY A 101 2.25 -1.10 -10.21
C GLY A 101 1.65 -0.88 -11.59
N LEU A 102 1.38 -1.96 -12.34
CA LEU A 102 0.72 -1.88 -13.64
C LEU A 102 -0.68 -1.29 -13.54
N VAL A 103 -1.52 -1.82 -12.62
CA VAL A 103 -2.90 -1.34 -12.44
C VAL A 103 -2.91 0.11 -12.00
N PHE A 104 -2.11 0.48 -11.00
CA PHE A 104 -2.11 1.83 -10.44
C PHE A 104 -1.47 2.84 -11.40
N GLY A 105 -0.42 2.44 -12.12
CA GLY A 105 0.16 3.23 -13.20
C GLY A 105 -0.83 3.47 -14.34
N ALA A 106 -1.55 2.43 -14.79
CA ALA A 106 -2.58 2.58 -15.81
C ALA A 106 -3.74 3.48 -15.35
N LEU A 107 -4.16 3.37 -14.09
CA LEU A 107 -5.16 4.26 -13.50
C LEU A 107 -4.69 5.71 -13.46
N ALA A 108 -3.43 5.94 -13.05
CA ALA A 108 -2.83 7.27 -13.03
C ALA A 108 -2.80 7.89 -14.43
N PHE A 109 -2.32 7.14 -15.42
CA PHE A 109 -2.23 7.59 -16.81
C PHE A 109 -3.61 7.92 -17.39
N ARG A 110 -4.58 6.99 -17.28
CA ARG A 110 -5.95 7.19 -17.80
C ARG A 110 -6.68 8.32 -17.09
N GLY A 111 -6.49 8.44 -15.78
CA GLY A 111 -7.10 9.49 -14.96
C GLY A 111 -6.35 10.82 -14.99
N ARG A 112 -5.15 10.86 -15.61
CA ARG A 112 -4.22 11.99 -15.59
C ARG A 112 -3.99 12.57 -14.18
N SER A 113 -4.01 11.70 -13.17
CA SER A 113 -3.98 12.11 -11.77
C SER A 113 -3.47 11.00 -10.87
N MET A 114 -2.63 11.35 -9.89
CA MET A 114 -2.16 10.44 -8.84
C MET A 114 -3.17 10.25 -7.71
N LEU A 115 -4.22 11.09 -7.60
CA LEU A 115 -5.11 11.11 -6.45
C LEU A 115 -5.89 9.80 -6.29
N GLY A 116 -6.35 9.20 -7.39
CA GLY A 116 -7.04 7.92 -7.36
C GLY A 116 -6.15 6.78 -6.82
N PRO A 117 -4.98 6.53 -7.44
CA PRO A 117 -3.98 5.61 -6.92
C PRO A 117 -3.57 5.89 -5.46
N PHE A 118 -3.39 7.15 -5.09
CA PHE A 118 -3.13 7.57 -3.71
C PHE A 118 -4.19 7.11 -2.73
N LEU A 119 -5.46 7.39 -3.00
CA LEU A 119 -6.54 6.97 -2.10
C LEU A 119 -6.62 5.44 -1.99
N LEU A 120 -6.39 4.72 -3.09
CA LEU A 120 -6.36 3.25 -3.08
C LEU A 120 -5.17 2.69 -2.30
N HIS A 121 -3.97 3.26 -2.47
CA HIS A 121 -2.76 2.81 -1.77
C HIS A 121 -2.84 3.12 -0.27
N TRP A 122 -3.31 4.30 0.08
CA TRP A 122 -3.53 4.69 1.46
C TRP A 122 -4.58 3.80 2.14
N ALA A 123 -5.69 3.52 1.45
CA ALA A 123 -6.71 2.59 1.95
C ALA A 123 -6.17 1.15 2.10
N LEU A 124 -5.34 0.67 1.18
CA LEU A 124 -4.71 -0.64 1.26
C LEU A 124 -3.80 -0.74 2.50
N GLY A 125 -2.91 0.23 2.69
CA GLY A 125 -1.98 0.26 3.83
C GLY A 125 -2.71 0.39 5.17
N ALA A 126 -3.65 1.35 5.28
CA ALA A 126 -4.42 1.54 6.50
C ALA A 126 -5.26 0.30 6.86
N SER A 127 -5.87 -0.35 5.86
CA SER A 127 -6.66 -1.56 6.09
C SER A 127 -5.79 -2.73 6.52
N LEU A 128 -4.62 -2.90 5.90
CA LEU A 128 -3.68 -3.98 6.24
C LEU A 128 -3.21 -3.86 7.70
N ASP A 129 -2.77 -2.66 8.11
CA ASP A 129 -2.35 -2.40 9.49
C ASP A 129 -3.48 -2.67 10.49
N LEU A 130 -4.70 -2.19 10.21
CA LEU A 130 -5.85 -2.40 11.09
C LEU A 130 -6.22 -3.88 11.21
N PHE A 131 -6.20 -4.63 10.12
CA PHE A 131 -6.50 -6.07 10.16
C PHE A 131 -5.43 -6.87 10.88
N VAL A 132 -4.16 -6.55 10.66
CA VAL A 132 -3.04 -7.18 11.38
C VAL A 132 -3.13 -6.88 12.88
N ALA A 133 -3.33 -5.63 13.27
CA ALA A 133 -3.45 -5.26 14.68
C ALA A 133 -4.62 -5.98 15.37
N ARG A 134 -5.77 -6.09 14.71
CA ARG A 134 -6.93 -6.84 15.24
C ARG A 134 -6.68 -8.34 15.36
N SER A 135 -5.86 -8.92 14.48
CA SER A 135 -5.50 -10.34 14.56
C SER A 135 -4.60 -10.65 15.77
N VAL A 136 -3.83 -9.68 16.27
CA VAL A 136 -3.01 -9.82 17.48
C VAL A 136 -3.87 -9.78 18.74
N SER A 137 -4.82 -8.85 18.82
CA SER A 137 -5.74 -8.75 19.96
C SER A 137 -6.67 -9.97 20.14
N ALA A 138 -6.73 -10.86 19.14
CA ALA A 138 -7.51 -12.09 19.17
C ALA A 138 -6.69 -13.33 19.62
N LEU A 139 -5.37 -13.23 19.76
CA LEU A 139 -4.55 -14.31 20.30
C LEU A 139 -4.52 -14.19 21.83
N PRO A 140 -4.82 -15.27 22.59
CA PRO A 140 -4.58 -15.28 24.02
C PRO A 140 -3.13 -14.90 24.28
N SER A 141 -2.88 -14.04 25.27
CA SER A 141 -1.54 -13.69 25.73
C SER A 141 -0.78 -14.95 26.12
N LEU A 142 -0.06 -15.55 25.19
CA LEU A 142 0.88 -16.61 25.51
C LEU A 142 2.06 -15.93 26.20
N ALA A 143 2.11 -16.16 27.53
CA ALA A 143 3.12 -15.78 28.52
C ALA A 143 2.71 -14.67 29.51
N SER A 144 1.82 -15.02 30.44
CA SER A 144 2.19 -14.89 31.86
C SER A 144 2.67 -16.27 32.33
N GLY A 145 3.84 -16.69 31.85
CA GLY A 145 4.54 -17.85 32.40
C GLY A 145 5.30 -17.41 33.64
N GLY A 146 4.68 -17.61 34.80
CA GLY A 146 5.38 -17.71 36.08
C GLY A 146 6.00 -19.07 36.28
#